data_AF-A0A1Q7AV56-F1
#
_entry.id   AF-A0A1Q7AV56-F1
#
_cell.length_a   1.000
_cell.length_b   1.000
_cell.length_c   1.000
_cell.angle_alpha   90.00
_cell.angle_beta   90.00
_cell.angle_gamma   90.00
#
_symmetry.space_group_name_H-M   'P 1'
#
loop_
_entity.id
_entity.type
_entity.pdbx_description
1 polymer ?
#
loop_
_entity_poly.entity_id
_entity_poly.type
_entity_poly.pdbx_seq_one_letter_code
_entity_poly.pdbx_strand_id
1 'polypeptide(L)'
;MDTGANGRTVDVTRTFGAELRRRRAQAGLTQRELAERVRYSRETVAAVERGRRYATRQLALRCDEVLATDGVLGRLWPRVESARVAADRRRGPRSTRPEPPRWSVADVEDWVATIRPAIDEAPPEFMVRLRDLVNNLVPAGARGTDPGTNLLYRSAT
;
A
#
# COMPACT_ATOMS: atom_id res chain seq x y z
N MET A 1 -20.85 6.14 -1.74
CA MET A 1 -20.78 5.38 -3.01
C MET A 1 -19.53 5.86 -3.76
N ASP A 2 -18.47 5.03 -3.85
CA ASP A 2 -17.15 5.40 -4.42
C ASP A 2 -16.73 4.47 -5.58
N THR A 3 -17.68 4.13 -6.46
CA THR A 3 -17.51 3.09 -7.49
C THR A 3 -16.75 3.59 -8.74
N GLY A 4 -16.74 4.90 -9.00
CA GLY A 4 -16.28 5.46 -10.28
C GLY A 4 -14.76 5.42 -10.52
N ALA A 5 -13.93 5.56 -9.48
CA ALA A 5 -12.47 5.57 -9.64
C ALA A 5 -11.86 4.17 -9.72
N ASN A 6 -12.38 3.23 -8.93
CA ASN A 6 -11.96 1.82 -8.99
C ASN A 6 -12.43 1.20 -10.32
N GLY A 7 -13.63 1.58 -10.79
CA GLY A 7 -14.14 1.21 -12.11
C GLY A 7 -13.19 1.62 -13.24
N ARG A 8 -12.73 2.88 -13.27
CA ARG A 8 -11.80 3.37 -14.31
C ARG A 8 -10.45 2.65 -14.31
N THR A 9 -9.88 2.40 -13.14
CA THR A 9 -8.59 1.70 -13.02
C THR A 9 -8.70 0.24 -13.50
N VAL A 10 -9.76 -0.46 -13.08
CA VAL A 10 -10.04 -1.84 -13.50
C VAL A 10 -10.36 -1.92 -14.99
N ASP A 11 -11.03 -0.91 -15.54
CA ASP A 11 -11.32 -0.83 -16.97
C ASP A 11 -10.03 -0.70 -17.79
N VAL A 12 -9.14 0.23 -17.44
CA VAL A 12 -7.85 0.42 -18.14
C VAL A 12 -6.97 -0.84 -18.10
N THR A 13 -6.88 -1.54 -16.97
CA THR A 13 -6.09 -2.78 -16.89
C THR A 13 -6.72 -3.92 -17.69
N ARG A 14 -8.06 -4.01 -17.74
CA ARG A 14 -8.78 -4.98 -18.57
C ARG A 14 -8.64 -4.69 -20.06
N THR A 15 -8.72 -3.44 -20.49
CA THR A 15 -8.49 -3.07 -21.90
C THR A 15 -7.09 -3.47 -22.36
N PHE A 16 -6.06 -3.15 -21.56
CA PHE A 16 -4.69 -3.56 -21.86
C PHE A 16 -4.55 -5.09 -21.91
N GLY A 17 -5.08 -5.78 -20.90
CA GLY A 17 -5.01 -7.24 -20.82
C GLY A 17 -5.72 -7.95 -21.97
N ALA A 18 -6.87 -7.44 -22.40
CA ALA A 18 -7.61 -7.94 -23.55
C ALA A 18 -6.84 -7.74 -24.86
N GLU A 19 -6.23 -6.58 -25.08
CA GLU A 19 -5.39 -6.32 -26.24
C GLU A 19 -4.18 -7.26 -26.27
N LEU A 20 -3.48 -7.42 -25.15
CA LEU A 20 -2.36 -8.36 -25.03
C LEU A 20 -2.79 -9.79 -25.36
N ARG A 21 -3.92 -10.25 -24.80
CA ARG A 21 -4.46 -11.59 -25.07
C ARG A 21 -4.78 -11.77 -26.55
N ARG A 22 -5.39 -10.77 -27.20
CA ARG A 22 -5.74 -10.81 -28.62
C ARG A 22 -4.49 -10.97 -29.48
N ARG A 23 -3.46 -10.14 -29.25
CA ARG A 23 -2.20 -10.18 -29.99
C ARG A 23 -1.46 -11.49 -29.79
N ARG A 24 -1.39 -11.97 -28.55
CA ARG A 24 -0.79 -13.28 -28.24
C ARG A 24 -1.49 -14.41 -29.01
N ALA A 25 -2.83 -14.43 -29.01
CA ALA A 25 -3.60 -15.43 -29.72
C ALA A 25 -3.40 -15.35 -31.25
N GLN A 26 -3.32 -14.14 -31.81
CA GLN A 26 -3.01 -13.92 -33.23
C GLN A 26 -1.61 -14.43 -33.61
N ALA A 27 -0.64 -14.32 -32.70
CA ALA A 27 0.70 -14.87 -32.86
C ALA A 27 0.78 -16.39 -32.60
N GLY A 28 -0.34 -17.06 -32.31
CA GLY A 28 -0.39 -18.51 -32.05
C GLY A 28 0.33 -18.95 -30.77
N LEU A 29 0.66 -18.02 -29.86
CA LEU A 29 1.43 -18.34 -28.66
C LEU A 29 0.52 -18.68 -27.48
N THR A 30 0.92 -19.64 -26.67
CA THR A 30 0.36 -19.85 -25.33
C THR A 30 0.88 -18.80 -24.33
N GLN A 31 0.22 -18.65 -23.18
CA GLN A 31 0.68 -17.74 -22.12
C GLN A 31 2.10 -18.10 -21.63
N ARG A 32 2.43 -19.38 -21.57
CA ARG A 32 3.75 -19.87 -21.12
C ARG A 32 4.83 -19.51 -22.13
N GLU A 33 4.59 -19.78 -23.39
CA GLU A 33 5.47 -19.46 -24.50
C GLU A 33 5.73 -17.95 -24.66
N LEU A 34 4.71 -17.11 -24.45
CA LEU A 34 4.92 -15.66 -24.41
C LEU A 34 5.79 -15.29 -23.22
N ALA A 35 5.46 -15.80 -22.03
CA ALA A 35 6.16 -15.50 -20.79
C ALA A 35 7.66 -15.84 -20.86
N GLU A 36 8.01 -16.99 -21.43
CA GLU A 36 9.38 -17.41 -21.69
C GLU A 36 10.11 -16.40 -22.60
N ARG A 37 9.50 -16.00 -23.72
CA ARG A 37 10.08 -15.02 -24.67
C ARG A 37 10.27 -13.63 -24.05
N VAL A 38 9.33 -13.15 -23.23
CA VAL A 38 9.43 -11.83 -22.59
C VAL A 38 10.19 -11.85 -21.25
N ARG A 39 10.66 -13.02 -20.81
CA ARG A 39 11.34 -13.27 -19.53
C ARG A 39 10.52 -12.85 -18.30
N TYR A 40 9.26 -13.28 -18.26
CA TYR A 40 8.35 -13.16 -17.12
C TYR A 40 7.78 -14.54 -16.75
N SER A 41 7.13 -14.66 -15.59
CA SER A 41 6.38 -15.88 -15.26
C SER A 41 5.06 -15.97 -16.03
N ARG A 42 4.62 -17.19 -16.33
CA ARG A 42 3.31 -17.46 -16.94
C ARG A 42 2.17 -16.88 -16.11
N GLU A 43 2.27 -16.93 -14.78
CA GLU A 43 1.31 -16.36 -13.84
C GLU A 43 1.22 -14.84 -13.99
N THR A 44 2.35 -14.16 -14.20
CA THR A 44 2.41 -12.72 -14.42
C THR A 44 1.68 -12.34 -15.70
N VAL A 45 2.00 -13.02 -16.81
CA VAL A 45 1.33 -12.80 -18.10
C VAL A 45 -0.18 -13.03 -17.97
N ALA A 46 -0.58 -14.14 -17.33
CA ALA A 46 -1.98 -14.45 -17.14
C ALA A 46 -2.70 -13.44 -16.23
N ALA A 47 -2.05 -12.94 -15.18
CA ALA A 47 -2.62 -11.90 -14.31
C ALA A 47 -2.82 -10.57 -15.05
N VAL A 48 -1.87 -10.19 -15.90
CA VAL A 48 -1.97 -8.99 -16.75
C VAL A 48 -3.09 -9.14 -17.79
N GLU A 49 -3.17 -10.29 -18.48
CA GLU A 49 -4.26 -10.54 -19.45
C GLU A 49 -5.66 -10.47 -18.82
N ARG A 50 -5.79 -10.86 -17.54
CA ARG A 50 -7.05 -10.78 -16.80
C ARG A 50 -7.29 -9.40 -16.16
N GLY A 51 -6.38 -8.44 -16.33
CA GLY A 51 -6.45 -7.11 -15.70
C GLY A 51 -6.29 -7.13 -14.17
N ARG A 52 -5.79 -8.24 -13.59
CA ARG A 52 -5.56 -8.39 -12.14
C ARG A 52 -4.24 -7.78 -11.67
N ARG A 53 -3.34 -7.48 -12.60
CA ARG A 53 -2.04 -6.84 -12.33
C ARG A 53 -1.79 -5.75 -13.37
N TYR A 54 -1.22 -4.62 -12.95
CA TYR A 54 -0.72 -3.60 -13.87
C TYR A 54 0.48 -4.14 -14.65
N ALA A 55 0.50 -3.90 -15.96
CA ALA A 55 1.67 -4.18 -16.78
C ALA A 55 2.80 -3.19 -16.49
N THR A 56 4.03 -3.68 -16.44
CA THR A 56 5.22 -2.81 -16.39
C THR A 56 5.54 -2.27 -17.78
N ARG A 57 6.30 -1.17 -17.87
CA ARG A 57 6.75 -0.62 -19.16
C ARG A 57 7.57 -1.64 -19.94
N GLN A 58 8.49 -2.32 -19.23
CA GLN A 58 9.34 -3.34 -19.82
C GLN A 58 8.54 -4.52 -20.39
N LEU A 59 7.49 -4.97 -19.70
CA LEU A 59 6.61 -6.02 -20.21
C LEU A 59 5.90 -5.56 -21.49
N ALA A 60 5.35 -4.33 -21.51
CA ALA A 60 4.66 -3.81 -22.68
C ALA A 60 5.58 -3.75 -23.91
N LEU A 61 6.80 -3.21 -23.76
CA LEU A 61 7.77 -3.10 -24.86
C LEU A 61 8.25 -4.46 -25.37
N ARG A 62 8.59 -5.41 -24.47
CA ARG A 62 8.99 -6.75 -24.89
C ARG A 62 7.86 -7.51 -25.58
N CYS A 63 6.62 -7.33 -25.13
CA CYS A 63 5.48 -7.90 -25.83
C CYS A 63 5.33 -7.28 -27.22
N ASP A 64 5.61 -5.98 -27.40
CA ASP A 64 5.55 -5.36 -28.72
C ASP A 64 6.60 -5.95 -29.69
N GLU A 65 7.81 -6.18 -29.20
CA GLU A 65 8.89 -6.84 -29.96
C GLU A 65 8.52 -8.29 -30.32
N VAL A 66 8.10 -9.09 -29.34
CA VAL A 66 7.82 -10.53 -29.52
C VAL A 66 6.58 -10.78 -30.38
N LEU A 67 5.57 -9.91 -30.27
CA LEU A 67 4.30 -10.06 -30.97
C LEU A 67 4.21 -9.22 -32.25
N ALA A 68 5.28 -8.52 -32.63
CA ALA A 68 5.36 -7.63 -33.78
C ALA A 68 4.16 -6.66 -33.87
N THR A 69 3.82 -6.04 -32.74
CA THR A 69 2.58 -5.24 -32.60
C THR A 69 2.71 -3.80 -33.11
N ASP A 70 3.90 -3.39 -33.54
CA ASP A 70 4.25 -2.02 -33.92
C ASP A 70 3.95 -0.99 -32.80
N GLY A 71 4.38 -1.32 -31.58
CA GLY A 71 4.36 -0.41 -30.43
C GLY A 71 2.97 -0.17 -29.81
N VAL A 72 1.96 -0.95 -30.17
CA VAL A 72 0.59 -0.73 -29.69
C VAL A 72 0.48 -0.88 -28.18
N LEU A 73 1.11 -1.88 -27.57
CA LEU A 73 1.05 -2.09 -26.12
C LEU A 73 1.83 -0.98 -25.40
N GLY A 74 2.96 -0.55 -25.96
CA GLY A 74 3.73 0.61 -25.51
C GLY A 74 2.91 1.89 -25.52
N ARG A 75 2.08 2.13 -26.55
CA ARG A 75 1.17 3.29 -26.62
C ARG A 75 0.01 3.22 -25.62
N LEU A 76 -0.43 2.01 -25.25
CA LEU A 76 -1.46 1.82 -24.22
C LEU A 76 -0.91 1.95 -22.79
N TRP A 77 0.36 1.62 -22.59
CA TRP A 77 0.98 1.56 -21.26
C TRP A 77 0.89 2.85 -20.43
N PRO A 78 1.06 4.08 -20.97
CA PRO A 78 0.91 5.32 -20.19
C PRO A 78 -0.43 5.45 -19.46
N ARG A 79 -1.51 4.89 -20.01
CA ARG A 79 -2.83 4.87 -19.36
C ARG A 79 -2.83 3.92 -18.15
N VAL A 80 -2.22 2.74 -18.29
CA VAL A 80 -2.06 1.76 -17.20
C VAL A 80 -1.23 2.34 -16.07
N GLU A 81 -0.13 3.03 -16.41
CA GLU A 81 0.74 3.66 -15.43
C GLU A 81 0.05 4.81 -14.69
N SER A 82 -0.67 5.66 -15.42
CA SER A 82 -1.47 6.73 -14.81
C SER A 82 -2.51 6.17 -13.83
N ALA A 83 -3.17 5.06 -14.21
CA ALA A 83 -4.12 4.37 -13.33
C ALA A 83 -3.44 3.76 -12.09
N ARG A 84 -2.23 3.19 -12.24
CA ARG A 84 -1.42 2.65 -11.14
C ARG A 84 -1.01 3.75 -10.17
N VAL A 85 -0.46 4.85 -10.67
CA VAL A 85 -0.05 6.02 -9.84
C VAL A 85 -1.26 6.60 -9.10
N ALA A 86 -2.41 6.74 -9.77
CA ALA A 86 -3.63 7.20 -9.12
C ALA A 86 -4.10 6.23 -8.02
N ALA A 87 -3.96 4.91 -8.22
CA ALA A 87 -4.28 3.91 -7.21
C ALA A 87 -3.30 3.93 -6.02
N ASP A 88 -2.00 4.07 -6.28
CA ASP A 88 -0.96 4.13 -5.24
C ASP A 88 -1.14 5.39 -4.38
N ARG A 89 -1.44 6.55 -4.98
CA ARG A 89 -1.76 7.78 -4.24
C ARG A 89 -2.95 7.60 -3.29
N ARG A 90 -3.94 6.79 -3.65
CA ARG A 90 -5.10 6.49 -2.78
C ARG A 90 -4.75 5.58 -1.60
N ARG A 91 -3.76 4.69 -1.74
CA ARG A 91 -3.29 3.83 -0.64
C ARG A 91 -2.52 4.61 0.43
N GLY A 92 -2.12 5.84 0.15
CA GLY A 92 -1.21 6.61 0.98
C GLY A 92 0.21 6.02 0.93
N PRO A 93 1.19 6.70 1.56
CA PRO A 93 2.50 6.10 1.80
C PRO A 93 2.30 4.74 2.46
N ARG A 94 3.00 3.69 2.00
CA ARG A 94 3.15 2.52 2.86
C ARG A 94 3.72 3.06 4.16
N SER A 95 2.96 2.95 5.25
CA SER A 95 3.50 3.29 6.55
C SER A 95 4.70 2.39 6.77
N THR A 96 5.90 2.89 6.52
CA THR A 96 7.05 2.52 7.34
C THR A 96 6.70 3.11 8.70
N ARG A 97 5.76 2.48 9.42
CA ARG A 97 5.61 2.74 10.83
C ARG A 97 7.00 2.34 11.35
N PRO A 98 7.83 3.30 11.80
CA PRO A 98 9.08 2.90 12.44
C PRO A 98 8.67 1.87 13.50
N GLU A 99 9.36 0.74 13.56
CA GLU A 99 9.13 -0.17 14.69
C GLU A 99 9.24 0.71 15.94
N PRO A 100 8.21 0.75 16.80
CA PRO A 100 8.36 1.49 18.04
C PRO A 100 9.63 0.96 18.70
N PRO A 101 10.46 1.84 19.28
CA PRO A 101 11.63 1.40 20.00
C PRO A 101 11.21 0.29 20.96
N ARG A 102 11.98 -0.80 21.01
CA ARG A 102 11.78 -1.85 22.00
C ARG A 102 12.23 -1.31 23.34
N TRP A 103 11.42 -0.45 23.96
CA TRP A 103 11.64 -0.02 25.33
C TRP A 103 11.60 -1.24 26.23
N SER A 104 12.67 -1.47 26.98
CA SER A 104 12.64 -2.39 28.11
C SER A 104 11.95 -1.71 29.30
N VAL A 105 11.54 -2.50 30.30
CA VAL A 105 10.96 -1.97 31.55
C VAL A 105 11.94 -1.02 32.25
N ALA A 106 13.25 -1.30 32.18
CA ALA A 106 14.29 -0.43 32.73
C ALA A 106 14.38 0.92 31.99
N ASP A 107 14.19 0.95 30.67
CA ASP A 107 14.20 2.20 29.88
C ASP A 107 13.00 3.09 30.21
N VAL A 108 11.84 2.47 30.51
CA VAL A 108 10.63 3.21 30.92
C VAL A 108 10.81 3.81 32.31
N GLU A 109 11.39 3.08 33.25
CA GLU A 109 11.63 3.56 34.62
C GLU A 109 12.60 4.74 34.66
N ASP A 110 13.71 4.67 33.92
CA ASP A 110 14.72 5.74 33.82
C ASP A 110 14.14 7.01 33.18
N TRP A 111 13.38 6.86 32.09
CA TRP A 111 12.73 7.98 31.43
C TRP A 111 11.61 8.59 32.28
N VAL A 112 10.80 7.76 32.94
CA VAL A 112 9.76 8.22 33.89
C VAL A 112 10.39 8.98 35.03
N ALA A 113 11.50 8.51 35.61
CA ALA A 113 12.23 9.22 36.65
C ALA A 113 12.72 10.60 36.18
N THR A 114 13.12 10.71 34.91
CA THR A 114 13.57 11.95 34.29
C THR A 114 12.45 12.99 34.15
N ILE A 115 11.23 12.56 33.78
CA ILE A 115 10.11 13.47 33.52
C ILE A 115 9.17 13.66 34.73
N ARG A 116 9.25 12.81 35.74
CA ARG A 116 8.38 12.84 36.93
C ARG A 116 8.31 14.22 37.59
N PRO A 117 9.43 14.94 37.83
CA PRO A 117 9.36 16.27 38.46
C PRO A 117 8.57 17.27 37.62
N ALA A 118 8.75 17.24 36.30
CA ALA A 118 8.02 18.12 35.38
C ALA A 118 6.52 17.78 35.29
N ILE A 119 6.14 16.52 35.52
CA ILE A 119 4.73 16.11 35.60
C ILE A 119 4.12 16.56 36.93
N ASP A 120 4.85 16.41 38.03
CA ASP A 120 4.36 16.75 39.37
C ASP A 120 4.20 18.28 39.55
N GLU A 121 5.06 19.08 38.89
CA GLU A 121 4.96 20.55 38.86
C GLU A 121 3.97 21.07 37.80
N ALA A 122 3.46 20.20 36.92
CA ALA A 122 2.53 20.62 35.88
C ALA A 122 1.17 21.01 36.47
N PRO A 123 0.57 22.13 36.03
CA PRO A 123 -0.79 22.46 36.41
C PRO A 123 -1.77 21.34 36.05
N PRO A 124 -2.69 20.92 36.94
CA PRO A 124 -3.57 19.78 36.71
C PRO A 124 -4.38 19.84 35.40
N GLU A 125 -4.74 21.04 34.95
CA GLU A 125 -5.45 21.27 33.69
C GLU A 125 -4.63 20.89 32.45
N PHE A 126 -3.30 20.96 32.54
CA PHE A 126 -2.39 20.56 31.47
C PHE A 126 -2.45 19.04 31.24
N MET A 127 -2.42 18.25 32.30
CA MET A 127 -2.47 16.78 32.21
C MET A 127 -3.84 16.29 31.75
N VAL A 128 -4.93 16.96 32.14
CA VAL A 128 -6.28 16.70 31.63
C VAL A 128 -6.35 16.96 30.12
N ARG A 129 -5.83 18.10 29.65
CA ARG A 129 -5.82 18.45 28.23
C ARG A 129 -4.92 17.51 27.40
N LEU A 130 -3.77 17.10 27.94
CA LEU A 130 -2.88 16.14 27.31
C LEU A 130 -3.55 14.77 27.14
N ARG A 131 -4.21 14.28 28.18
CA ARG A 131 -5.02 13.04 28.14
C ARG A 131 -6.11 13.14 27.08
N ASP A 132 -6.85 14.23 27.05
CA ASP A 132 -7.94 14.43 26.09
C ASP A 132 -7.40 14.53 24.66
N LEU A 133 -6.24 15.15 24.46
CA LEU A 133 -5.56 15.23 23.16
C LEU A 133 -5.10 13.84 22.68
N VAL A 134 -4.48 13.04 23.54
CA VAL A 134 -4.08 11.65 23.20
C VAL A 134 -5.30 10.79 22.86
N ASN A 135 -6.38 10.92 23.62
CA ASN A 135 -7.63 10.19 23.37
C ASN A 135 -8.34 10.61 22.09
N ASN A 136 -8.21 11.88 21.67
CA ASN A 136 -8.86 12.42 20.48
C ASN A 136 -8.02 12.31 19.19
N LEU A 137 -6.71 12.03 19.28
CA LEU A 137 -5.82 11.82 18.13
C LEU A 137 -5.78 10.36 17.64
N VAL A 138 -6.36 9.42 18.38
CA VAL A 138 -6.46 8.00 17.98
C VAL A 138 -7.90 7.70 17.57
N PRO A 139 -8.18 7.42 16.28
CA PRO A 139 -9.53 7.07 15.83
C PRO A 139 -10.07 5.87 16.59
N ALA A 140 -11.35 5.90 16.96
CA ALA A 140 -12.01 4.93 17.86
C ALA A 140 -11.83 3.44 17.47
N GLY A 141 -11.46 3.13 16.22
CA GLY A 141 -11.20 1.78 15.70
C GLY A 141 -9.75 1.27 15.85
N ALA A 142 -8.82 2.07 16.38
CA ALA A 142 -7.44 1.65 16.69
C ALA A 142 -7.24 1.30 18.17
N ARG A 143 -8.33 1.11 18.92
CA ARG A 143 -8.29 0.56 20.28
C ARG A 143 -7.99 -0.93 20.19
N GLY A 144 -6.70 -1.28 20.23
CA GLY A 144 -6.32 -2.64 20.58
C GLY A 144 -6.90 -2.94 21.96
N THR A 145 -7.72 -3.98 22.05
CA THR A 145 -8.14 -4.60 23.31
C THR A 145 -6.95 -5.32 23.92
N ASP A 146 -5.91 -4.58 24.31
CA ASP A 146 -4.80 -5.09 25.07
C ASP A 146 -4.90 -4.51 26.50
N PRO A 147 -5.24 -5.31 27.52
CA PRO A 147 -5.48 -4.83 28.88
C PRO A 147 -4.22 -4.27 29.57
N GLY A 148 -3.04 -4.33 28.94
CA GLY A 148 -1.77 -3.85 29.51
C GLY A 148 -1.56 -2.33 29.49
N THR A 149 -2.27 -1.55 28.66
CA THR A 149 -2.02 -0.09 28.55
C THR A 149 -2.63 0.72 29.71
N ASN A 150 -3.43 0.10 30.57
CA ASN A 150 -4.15 0.78 31.65
C ASN A 150 -3.45 0.70 33.02
N LEU A 151 -2.17 0.28 33.07
CA LEU A 151 -1.46 0.07 34.33
C LEU A 151 -0.61 1.25 34.82
N LEU A 152 -0.33 2.25 33.98
CA LEU A 152 0.59 3.33 34.37
C LEU A 152 -0.07 4.54 35.07
N TYR A 153 -1.37 4.50 35.37
CA TYR A 153 -2.08 5.66 35.94
C TYR A 153 -2.92 5.38 37.20
N ARG A 154 -2.67 4.28 37.93
CA ARG A 154 -3.46 3.93 39.13
C ARG A 154 -2.80 4.16 40.49
N SER A 155 -1.64 4.81 40.55
CA SER A 155 -0.92 5.01 41.83
C SER A 155 -0.37 6.43 41.97
N ALA A 156 -1.26 7.41 42.10
CA ALA A 156 -0.96 8.69 42.73
C ALA A 156 -2.29 9.23 43.29
N THR A 157 -2.55 8.96 44.56
CA THR A 157 -3.57 9.61 45.40
C THR A 157 -2.84 10.30 46.52
#